data_AF-A0A958C2V9-F1
#
_entry.id   AF-A0A958C2V9-F1
#
_cell.length_a   1.000
_cell.length_b   1.000
_cell.length_c   1.000
_cell.angle_alpha   90.00
_cell.angle_beta   90.00
_cell.angle_gamma   90.00
#
_symmetry.space_group_name_H-M   'P 1'
#
loop_
_entity.id
_entity.type
_entity.pdbx_description
1 polymer ?
#
loop_
_entity_poly.entity_id
_entity_poly.type
_entity_poly.pdbx_seq_one_letter_code
_entity_poly.pdbx_strand_id
1 'polypeptide(L)'
;SRPADWQAAVISVNAAGGQDFDVLHNQALVGRVTLPLSGHHNVLNFLAALAACAEAGFDVFTAPAKNLKILQKLTGTARRLEFIGESYDIMIFDDYAHHPAEVRATLSAARQQFPRRALWVLFQPHTYSRTHALLTEFCDSFENADHVLITDIYAARERDSLGVAASDLVRVLSSHPDARFAGSLDAATATLLDELRAGDVLLTLGAGDGNQVGQRVLAGLQARDDSRVPALMSDRYADLAAAIAQRTGLAVRFDELLASHTTMRIGGPADLFITVNETDQLVAAVRLAREHSVPVMVLGGGSNALFSDAGVRGLVLANACRSVQQRDGQVVWAESGVNLAGLARQSMRWGLSGLEWCVSVPGTVGGAVVGNAGAHGGDIAGSLLRAAVLNPDGSLAEWPAARFQYEYRSSAMKVLLRAGQPAPVVLSAAFQLQAGDTAEMEGWAAGFLAHRRATQPTEPSVGSIFQNPPGDYAGRIIDSLGLKGHSIGGAQFSAVHANFIVNLGGATAADVLALIDLARRSAWDVLGVELMPEILFLGDWASQPPYRSLREQAS
;
A
#
# COMPACT_ATOMS: atom_id res chain seq x y z
N SER A 1 -29.99 35.25 15.47
CA SER A 1 -28.90 34.84 16.39
C SER A 1 -27.70 35.72 16.11
N ARG A 2 -26.99 36.18 17.15
CA ARG A 2 -25.72 36.90 16.96
C ARG A 2 -24.70 35.89 16.39
N PRO A 3 -23.90 36.25 15.36
CA PRO A 3 -22.86 35.36 14.86
C PRO A 3 -21.85 35.06 15.97
N ALA A 4 -21.32 33.84 16.00
CA ALA A 4 -20.29 33.45 16.97
C ALA A 4 -19.04 34.31 16.77
N ASP A 5 -18.36 34.64 17.88
CA ASP A 5 -17.17 35.48 17.83
C ASP A 5 -16.01 34.78 17.09
N TRP A 6 -15.92 33.45 17.17
CA TRP A 6 -14.97 32.62 16.41
C TRP A 6 -15.66 31.82 15.31
N GLN A 7 -15.15 31.88 14.08
CA GLN A 7 -15.74 31.23 12.92
C GLN A 7 -14.68 30.61 11.99
N ALA A 8 -15.08 29.60 11.23
CA ALA A 8 -14.31 29.09 10.11
C ALA A 8 -15.02 29.46 8.81
N ALA A 9 -14.28 29.97 7.82
CA ALA A 9 -14.75 30.21 6.47
C ALA A 9 -13.85 29.51 5.45
N VAL A 10 -14.34 29.41 4.21
CA VAL A 10 -13.56 28.87 3.08
C VAL A 10 -13.01 27.46 3.39
N ILE A 11 -13.88 26.58 3.90
CA ILE A 11 -13.49 25.22 4.29
C ILE A 11 -13.33 24.36 3.03
N SER A 12 -12.16 23.79 2.82
CA SER A 12 -11.84 22.91 1.69
C SER A 12 -11.05 21.68 2.13
N VAL A 13 -11.16 20.58 1.40
CA VAL A 13 -10.34 19.38 1.65
C VAL A 13 -8.92 19.61 1.12
N ASN A 14 -7.90 19.22 1.89
CA ASN A 14 -6.48 19.36 1.51
C ASN A 14 -5.86 18.05 1.01
N ALA A 15 -4.63 18.15 0.45
CA ALA A 15 -3.94 17.02 -0.19
C ALA A 15 -3.60 15.86 0.76
N ALA A 16 -3.59 16.10 2.07
CA ALA A 16 -3.38 15.07 3.10
C ALA A 16 -4.69 14.39 3.54
N GLY A 17 -5.82 14.70 2.89
CA GLY A 17 -7.13 14.18 3.25
C GLY A 17 -7.81 14.91 4.42
N GLY A 18 -7.20 15.97 4.95
CA GLY A 18 -7.74 16.82 6.03
C GLY A 18 -8.47 18.07 5.51
N GLN A 19 -8.53 19.15 6.30
CA GLN A 19 -9.25 20.38 5.95
C GLN A 19 -8.39 21.64 6.07
N ASP A 20 -8.47 22.50 5.05
CA ASP A 20 -7.99 23.88 5.08
C ASP A 20 -9.15 24.84 5.31
N PHE A 21 -8.96 25.85 6.16
CA PHE A 21 -9.98 26.88 6.40
C PHE A 21 -9.37 28.17 6.95
N ASP A 22 -10.10 29.26 6.75
CA ASP A 22 -9.80 30.58 7.29
C ASP A 22 -10.46 30.74 8.67
N VAL A 23 -9.69 31.18 9.67
CA VAL A 23 -10.18 31.46 11.02
C VAL A 23 -10.53 32.94 11.12
N LEU A 24 -11.75 33.24 11.54
CA LEU A 24 -12.22 34.60 11.81
C LEU A 24 -12.50 34.81 13.28
N HIS A 25 -12.13 35.97 13.80
CA HIS A 25 -12.51 36.45 15.13
C HIS A 25 -13.20 37.81 15.00
N ASN A 26 -14.42 37.95 15.52
CA ASN A 26 -15.27 39.13 15.34
C ASN A 26 -15.37 39.57 13.88
N GLN A 27 -15.51 38.60 12.96
CA GLN A 27 -15.56 38.78 11.51
C GLN A 27 -14.25 39.26 10.84
N ALA A 28 -13.16 39.43 11.59
CA ALA A 28 -11.84 39.72 11.02
C ALA A 28 -11.02 38.44 10.82
N LEU A 29 -10.34 38.32 9.67
CA LEU A 29 -9.46 37.18 9.38
C LEU A 29 -8.25 37.19 10.32
N VAL A 30 -8.08 36.11 11.08
CA VAL A 30 -6.96 35.92 12.02
C VAL A 30 -5.83 35.10 11.38
N GLY A 31 -6.17 34.19 10.47
CA GLY A 31 -5.19 33.40 9.74
C GLY A 31 -5.79 32.17 9.08
N ARG A 32 -4.97 31.45 8.33
CA ARG A 32 -5.35 30.21 7.63
C ARG A 32 -4.76 28.99 8.31
N VAL A 33 -5.56 27.93 8.38
CA VAL A 33 -5.23 26.67 9.06
C VAL A 33 -5.29 25.52 8.06
N THR A 34 -4.37 24.58 8.21
CA THR A 34 -4.32 23.30 7.50
C THR A 34 -4.35 22.21 8.55
N LEU A 35 -5.50 21.56 8.73
CA LEU A 35 -5.63 20.41 9.61
C LEU A 35 -5.39 19.13 8.81
N PRO A 36 -4.58 18.18 9.31
CA PRO A 36 -4.46 16.84 8.74
C PRO A 36 -5.70 15.97 9.01
N LEU A 37 -6.66 16.47 9.80
CA LEU A 37 -7.88 15.78 10.19
C LEU A 37 -9.07 16.26 9.34
N SER A 38 -9.93 15.32 8.97
CA SER A 38 -11.15 15.59 8.19
C SER A 38 -12.38 15.75 9.10
N GLY A 39 -13.41 16.44 8.61
CA GLY A 39 -14.71 16.52 9.26
C GLY A 39 -14.98 17.83 10.02
N HIS A 40 -16.22 18.32 9.87
CA HIS A 40 -16.66 19.61 10.42
C HIS A 40 -16.49 19.74 11.94
N HIS A 41 -16.63 18.64 12.69
CA HIS A 41 -16.44 18.63 14.14
C HIS A 41 -14.99 18.94 14.54
N ASN A 42 -13.99 18.55 13.74
CA ASN A 42 -12.58 18.84 14.03
C ASN A 42 -12.26 20.32 13.82
N VAL A 43 -12.89 20.96 12.82
CA VAL A 43 -12.84 22.42 12.65
C VAL A 43 -13.47 23.13 13.85
N LEU A 44 -14.63 22.66 14.33
CA LEU A 44 -15.29 23.24 15.51
C LEU A 44 -14.47 23.06 16.79
N ASN A 45 -13.90 21.88 17.02
CA ASN A 45 -13.02 21.62 18.17
C ASN A 45 -11.77 22.52 18.14
N PHE A 46 -11.21 22.73 16.95
CA PHE A 46 -10.08 23.63 16.77
C PHE A 46 -10.44 25.07 17.12
N LEU A 47 -11.59 25.57 16.64
CA LEU A 47 -12.09 26.91 16.98
C LEU A 47 -12.36 27.05 18.49
N ALA A 48 -12.91 26.02 19.13
CA ALA A 48 -13.17 26.01 20.57
C ALA A 48 -11.85 26.06 21.38
N ALA A 49 -10.83 25.31 20.96
CA ALA A 49 -9.51 25.36 21.58
C ALA A 49 -8.84 26.74 21.43
N LEU A 50 -8.95 27.35 20.25
CA LEU A 50 -8.46 28.73 20.02
C LEU A 50 -9.17 29.75 20.92
N ALA A 51 -10.49 29.65 21.03
CA ALA A 51 -11.28 30.54 21.89
C ALA A 51 -10.87 30.39 23.37
N ALA A 52 -10.69 29.15 23.85
CA ALA A 52 -10.24 28.89 25.22
C ALA A 52 -8.82 29.44 25.49
N CYS A 53 -7.89 29.31 24.54
CA CYS A 53 -6.55 29.90 24.65
C CYS A 53 -6.59 31.43 24.72
N ALA A 54 -7.43 32.07 23.89
CA ALA A 54 -7.58 33.52 23.89
C ALA A 54 -8.16 34.03 25.23
N GLU A 55 -9.17 33.37 25.77
CA GLU A 55 -9.75 33.69 27.09
C GLU A 55 -8.76 33.49 28.24
N ALA A 56 -7.88 32.48 28.14
CA ALA A 56 -6.81 32.25 29.11
C ALA A 56 -5.64 33.26 29.02
N GLY A 57 -5.72 34.25 28.12
CA GLY A 57 -4.72 35.31 27.96
C GLY A 57 -3.49 34.91 27.15
N PHE A 58 -3.54 33.79 26.42
CA PHE A 58 -2.49 33.47 25.46
C PHE A 58 -2.59 34.38 24.24
N ASP A 59 -1.47 34.97 23.85
CA ASP A 59 -1.43 35.85 22.69
C ASP A 59 -1.47 35.05 21.38
N VAL A 60 -2.69 34.82 20.90
CA VAL A 60 -2.96 34.13 19.63
C VAL A 60 -2.83 35.09 18.43
N PHE A 61 -2.74 36.41 18.68
CA PHE A 61 -2.93 37.46 17.67
C PHE A 61 -1.63 38.10 17.18
N THR A 62 -0.56 38.17 17.98
CA THR A 62 0.70 38.82 17.56
C THR A 62 1.63 37.92 16.74
N ALA A 63 1.48 36.59 16.82
CA ALA A 63 2.25 35.64 15.99
C ALA A 63 1.39 34.47 15.44
N PRO A 64 0.32 34.74 14.65
CA PRO A 64 -0.63 33.71 14.21
C PRO A 64 0.06 32.57 13.47
N ALA A 65 1.02 32.87 12.59
CA ALA A 65 1.73 31.87 11.80
C ALA A 65 2.57 30.88 12.64
N LYS A 66 3.04 31.28 13.83
CA LYS A 66 3.85 30.42 14.71
C LYS A 66 2.97 29.58 15.64
N ASN A 67 1.89 30.18 16.15
CA ASN A 67 0.95 29.52 17.05
C ASN A 67 0.01 28.55 16.31
N LEU A 68 -0.45 28.92 15.10
CA LEU A 68 -1.22 28.03 14.24
C LEU A 68 -0.39 26.82 13.79
N LYS A 69 0.92 26.99 13.52
CA LYS A 69 1.83 25.87 13.22
C LYS A 69 1.99 24.86 14.36
N ILE A 70 1.85 25.27 15.62
CA ILE A 70 1.89 24.36 16.77
C ILE A 70 0.59 23.53 16.80
N LEU A 71 -0.55 24.16 16.52
CA LEU A 71 -1.84 23.48 16.50
C LEU A 71 -2.06 22.64 15.21
N GLN A 72 -1.30 22.89 14.14
CA GLN A 72 -1.20 22.01 12.96
C GLN A 72 -0.51 20.66 13.27
N LYS A 73 0.22 20.56 14.39
CA LYS A 73 0.81 19.31 14.88
C LYS A 73 -0.15 18.47 15.72
N LEU A 74 -1.42 18.87 15.85
CA LEU A 74 -2.44 18.04 16.46
C LEU A 74 -2.64 16.80 15.57
N THR A 75 -1.95 15.72 15.92
CA THR A 75 -2.34 14.36 15.53
C THR A 75 -3.72 14.12 16.14
N GLY A 76 -4.59 13.40 15.43
CA GLY A 76 -5.93 13.09 15.92
C GLY A 76 -5.92 12.56 17.36
N THR A 77 -7.04 12.67 18.06
CA THR A 77 -7.20 12.00 19.34
C THR A 77 -6.98 10.51 19.12
N ALA A 78 -6.02 9.93 19.84
CA ALA A 78 -5.77 8.48 19.84
C ALA A 78 -7.10 7.72 19.97
N ARG A 79 -7.21 6.58 19.27
CA ARG A 79 -8.42 5.76 19.24
C ARG A 79 -9.61 6.47 18.57
N ARG A 80 -9.46 6.98 17.34
CA ARG A 80 -10.60 7.43 16.50
C ARG A 80 -10.49 6.80 15.12
N LEU A 81 -11.20 5.69 14.90
CA LEU A 81 -11.01 4.81 13.73
C LEU A 81 -9.54 4.58 13.42
N GLU A 82 -8.75 4.36 14.46
CA GLU A 82 -7.31 4.18 14.38
C GLU A 82 -7.02 2.81 13.78
N PHE A 83 -6.28 2.77 12.68
CA PHE A 83 -5.85 1.51 12.09
C PHE A 83 -4.74 0.89 12.95
N ILE A 84 -5.02 -0.28 13.52
CA ILE A 84 -4.10 -1.00 14.40
C ILE A 84 -3.17 -1.89 13.58
N GLY A 85 -3.67 -2.45 12.49
CA GLY A 85 -2.89 -3.27 11.58
C GLY A 85 -3.77 -4.23 10.78
N GLU A 86 -3.11 -4.98 9.91
CA GLU A 86 -3.74 -5.98 9.07
C GLU A 86 -2.90 -7.26 9.10
N SER A 87 -3.58 -8.40 9.13
CA SER A 87 -2.96 -9.72 8.99
C SER A 87 -3.92 -10.63 8.26
N TYR A 88 -3.45 -11.34 7.22
CA TYR A 88 -4.27 -12.29 6.44
C TYR A 88 -5.57 -11.68 5.88
N ASP A 89 -5.52 -10.45 5.36
CA ASP A 89 -6.67 -9.68 4.84
C ASP A 89 -7.76 -9.41 5.90
N ILE A 90 -7.43 -9.53 7.19
CA ILE A 90 -8.26 -9.08 8.30
C ILE A 90 -7.72 -7.72 8.74
N MET A 91 -8.54 -6.67 8.60
CA MET A 91 -8.17 -5.33 9.03
C MET A 91 -8.68 -5.06 10.44
N ILE A 92 -7.86 -4.44 11.28
CA ILE A 92 -8.20 -4.17 12.68
C ILE A 92 -8.13 -2.67 12.95
N PHE A 93 -9.21 -2.12 13.50
CA PHE A 93 -9.35 -0.72 13.87
C PHE A 93 -9.78 -0.57 15.33
N ASP A 94 -9.40 0.54 15.97
CA ASP A 94 -9.83 0.92 17.32
C ASP A 94 -10.50 2.30 17.33
N ASP A 95 -11.60 2.44 18.08
CA ASP A 95 -12.29 3.72 18.28
C ASP A 95 -12.76 3.88 19.74
N TYR A 96 -12.57 5.07 20.27
CA TYR A 96 -13.09 5.55 21.54
C TYR A 96 -14.58 5.89 21.39
N ALA A 97 -15.37 4.88 21.04
CA ALA A 97 -16.82 4.97 20.95
C ALA A 97 -17.44 4.15 22.08
N HIS A 98 -18.08 4.83 23.02
CA HIS A 98 -18.70 4.20 24.20
C HIS A 98 -20.10 4.78 24.49
N HIS A 99 -20.52 5.81 23.75
CA HIS A 99 -21.87 6.32 23.72
C HIS A 99 -22.64 5.81 22.48
N PRO A 100 -23.97 5.55 22.57
CA PRO A 100 -24.78 5.09 21.44
C PRO A 100 -24.58 5.88 20.13
N ALA A 101 -24.59 7.22 20.23
CA ALA A 101 -24.39 8.10 19.07
C ALA A 101 -22.97 7.99 18.45
N GLU A 102 -21.94 7.76 19.27
CA GLU A 102 -20.57 7.58 18.78
C GLU A 102 -20.45 6.24 18.05
N VAL A 103 -20.97 5.17 18.64
CA VAL A 103 -20.98 3.83 18.04
C VAL A 103 -21.66 3.86 16.67
N ARG A 104 -22.84 4.50 16.56
CA ARG A 104 -23.53 4.66 15.27
C ARG A 104 -22.70 5.40 14.23
N ALA A 105 -22.06 6.49 14.63
CA ALA A 105 -21.24 7.29 13.72
C ALA A 105 -20.03 6.49 13.20
N THR A 106 -19.33 5.80 14.10
CA THR A 106 -18.18 4.95 13.78
C THR A 106 -18.59 3.82 12.82
N LEU A 107 -19.68 3.10 13.12
CA LEU A 107 -20.10 1.97 12.28
C LEU A 107 -20.68 2.41 10.93
N SER A 108 -21.35 3.57 10.87
CA SER A 108 -21.80 4.14 9.60
C SER A 108 -20.61 4.50 8.71
N ALA A 109 -19.58 5.13 9.26
CA ALA A 109 -18.35 5.44 8.53
C ALA A 109 -17.63 4.16 8.07
N ALA A 110 -17.49 3.17 8.96
CA ALA A 110 -16.88 1.88 8.62
C ALA A 110 -17.63 1.15 7.49
N ARG A 111 -18.97 1.14 7.52
CA ARG A 111 -19.78 0.50 6.46
C ARG A 111 -19.65 1.20 5.12
N GLN A 112 -19.58 2.54 5.10
CA GLN A 112 -19.33 3.30 3.86
C GLN A 112 -17.94 2.99 3.29
N GLN A 113 -16.94 2.85 4.17
CA GLN A 113 -15.58 2.52 3.77
C GLN A 113 -15.45 1.05 3.31
N PHE A 114 -16.20 0.14 3.93
CA PHE A 114 -16.12 -1.31 3.69
C PHE A 114 -17.50 -1.91 3.33
N PRO A 115 -18.07 -1.58 2.16
CA PRO A 115 -19.45 -1.93 1.82
C PRO A 115 -19.68 -3.43 1.57
N ARG A 116 -18.62 -4.22 1.36
CA ARG A 116 -18.68 -5.64 1.01
C ARG A 116 -17.94 -6.57 1.98
N ARG A 117 -17.33 -6.02 3.02
CA ARG A 117 -16.60 -6.81 4.03
C ARG A 117 -17.50 -7.05 5.24
N ALA A 118 -17.31 -8.18 5.92
CA ALA A 118 -18.00 -8.43 7.18
C ALA A 118 -17.41 -7.53 8.28
N LEU A 119 -18.26 -6.79 8.99
CA LEU A 119 -17.88 -5.93 10.10
C LEU A 119 -18.10 -6.64 11.42
N TRP A 120 -17.00 -6.96 12.08
CA TRP A 120 -16.95 -7.47 13.44
C TRP A 120 -16.76 -6.31 14.41
N VAL A 121 -17.62 -6.23 15.41
CA VAL A 121 -17.55 -5.20 16.45
C VAL A 121 -17.35 -5.86 17.80
N LEU A 122 -16.24 -5.52 18.45
CA LEU A 122 -16.06 -5.80 19.86
C LEU A 122 -16.40 -4.53 20.65
N PHE A 123 -17.41 -4.59 21.50
CA PHE A 123 -17.82 -3.45 22.33
C PHE A 123 -17.59 -3.74 23.81
N GLN A 124 -16.81 -2.88 24.47
CA GLN A 124 -16.67 -2.87 25.92
C GLN A 124 -17.49 -1.71 26.51
N PRO A 125 -18.58 -1.98 27.24
CA PRO A 125 -19.39 -0.95 27.87
C PRO A 125 -18.57 -0.20 28.94
N HIS A 126 -18.85 1.10 29.11
CA HIS A 126 -18.11 1.94 30.05
C HIS A 126 -18.98 2.31 31.25
N THR A 127 -18.55 1.94 32.47
CA THR A 127 -19.20 2.19 33.78
C THR A 127 -20.60 1.60 33.94
N TYR A 128 -20.98 1.24 35.17
CA TYR A 128 -22.30 0.68 35.45
C TYR A 128 -23.38 1.76 35.32
N SER A 129 -23.12 2.95 35.84
CA SER A 129 -24.06 4.08 35.81
C SER A 129 -24.47 4.45 34.38
N ARG A 130 -23.50 4.59 33.48
CA ARG A 130 -23.73 4.96 32.08
C ARG A 130 -24.37 3.82 31.28
N THR A 131 -23.95 2.57 31.52
CA THR A 131 -24.59 1.42 30.87
C THR A 131 -26.06 1.31 31.25
N HIS A 132 -26.39 1.48 32.54
CA HIS A 132 -27.79 1.50 32.99
C HIS A 132 -28.58 2.66 32.38
N ALA A 133 -28.03 3.87 32.35
CA ALA A 133 -28.72 5.06 31.85
C ALA A 133 -29.03 5.00 30.34
N LEU A 134 -28.12 4.42 29.55
CA LEU A 134 -28.20 4.40 28.09
C LEU A 134 -28.64 3.05 27.52
N LEU A 135 -29.04 2.11 28.38
CA LEU A 135 -29.25 0.70 28.02
C LEU A 135 -30.16 0.55 26.79
N THR A 136 -31.31 1.24 26.78
CA THR A 136 -32.29 1.19 25.68
C THR A 136 -31.83 1.92 24.43
N GLU A 137 -30.95 2.92 24.55
CA GLU A 137 -30.45 3.69 23.40
C GLU A 137 -29.44 2.90 22.56
N PHE A 138 -28.90 1.81 23.10
CA PHE A 138 -28.01 0.92 22.37
C PHE A 138 -28.71 0.03 21.35
N CYS A 139 -30.04 -0.18 21.42
CA CYS A 139 -30.83 -1.02 20.51
C CYS A 139 -30.39 -0.92 19.04
N ASP A 140 -30.34 0.30 18.52
CA ASP A 140 -30.12 0.56 17.10
C ASP A 140 -28.68 1.03 16.83
N SER A 141 -27.80 0.91 17.83
CA SER A 141 -26.44 1.47 17.71
C SER A 141 -25.52 0.64 16.82
N PHE A 142 -25.87 -0.63 16.60
CA PHE A 142 -25.01 -1.62 15.95
C PHE A 142 -25.53 -2.10 14.59
N GLU A 143 -26.59 -1.53 14.03
CA GLU A 143 -27.25 -2.01 12.79
C GLU A 143 -26.30 -2.19 11.59
N ASN A 144 -25.20 -1.43 11.53
CA ASN A 144 -24.24 -1.51 10.45
C ASN A 144 -23.18 -2.62 10.64
N ALA A 145 -23.16 -3.30 11.79
CA ALA A 145 -22.28 -4.43 12.08
C ALA A 145 -22.91 -5.75 11.61
N ASP A 146 -22.09 -6.71 11.20
CA ASP A 146 -22.54 -8.07 10.89
C ASP A 146 -22.47 -8.95 12.15
N HIS A 147 -21.43 -8.75 12.97
CA HIS A 147 -21.19 -9.51 14.20
C HIS A 147 -20.87 -8.55 15.36
N VAL A 148 -21.48 -8.77 16.53
CA VAL A 148 -21.27 -7.93 17.72
C VAL A 148 -20.92 -8.82 18.92
N LEU A 149 -19.75 -8.58 19.52
CA LEU A 149 -19.30 -9.19 20.76
C LEU A 149 -19.28 -8.16 21.88
N ILE A 150 -20.08 -8.38 22.92
CA ILE A 150 -20.12 -7.52 24.11
C ILE A 150 -19.28 -8.15 25.22
N THR A 151 -18.34 -7.37 25.79
CA THR A 151 -17.52 -7.81 26.92
C THR A 151 -18.05 -7.28 28.26
N ASP A 152 -17.43 -7.71 29.36
CA ASP A 152 -17.73 -7.20 30.70
C ASP A 152 -17.62 -5.67 30.79
N ILE A 153 -18.47 -5.06 31.63
CA ILE A 153 -18.49 -3.62 31.84
C ILE A 153 -17.15 -3.18 32.43
N TYR A 154 -16.48 -2.23 31.77
CA TYR A 154 -15.32 -1.57 32.33
C TYR A 154 -15.76 -0.61 33.45
N ALA A 155 -15.64 -1.06 34.69
CA ALA A 155 -16.12 -0.35 35.88
C ALA A 155 -15.36 0.96 36.18
N ALA A 156 -14.16 1.15 35.63
CA ALA A 156 -13.23 2.21 36.00
C ALA A 156 -12.99 2.30 37.52
N ARG A 157 -13.75 3.15 38.25
CA ARG A 157 -13.70 3.30 39.72
C ARG A 157 -15.03 2.97 40.41
N GLU A 158 -16.05 2.56 39.67
CA GLU A 158 -17.38 2.26 40.20
C GLU A 158 -17.44 0.88 40.86
N ARG A 159 -18.32 0.76 41.86
CA ARG A 159 -18.74 -0.54 42.40
C ARG A 159 -20.14 -0.81 41.86
N ASP A 160 -20.37 -2.04 41.41
CA ASP A 160 -21.70 -2.45 40.97
C ASP A 160 -22.70 -2.31 42.12
N SER A 161 -23.64 -1.39 41.94
CA SER A 161 -24.69 -1.06 42.89
C SER A 161 -26.05 -0.91 42.20
N LEU A 162 -26.10 -1.13 40.89
CA LEU A 162 -27.26 -0.89 40.03
C LEU A 162 -27.81 -2.18 39.42
N GLY A 163 -27.08 -3.30 39.53
CA GLY A 163 -27.54 -4.61 39.06
C GLY A 163 -27.61 -4.74 37.54
N VAL A 164 -26.94 -3.84 36.81
CA VAL A 164 -26.84 -3.88 35.34
C VAL A 164 -25.66 -4.76 34.93
N ALA A 165 -25.91 -5.73 34.06
CA ALA A 165 -24.89 -6.60 33.50
C ALA A 165 -24.64 -6.25 32.02
N ALA A 166 -23.42 -6.49 31.53
CA ALA A 166 -23.13 -6.39 30.11
C ALA A 166 -24.03 -7.30 29.24
N SER A 167 -24.47 -8.44 29.79
CA SER A 167 -25.43 -9.32 29.11
C SER A 167 -26.81 -8.69 28.89
N ASP A 168 -27.18 -7.65 29.64
CA ASP A 168 -28.43 -6.92 29.42
C ASP A 168 -28.39 -6.14 28.10
N LEU A 169 -27.21 -5.66 27.67
CA LEU A 169 -27.06 -5.03 26.34
C LEU A 169 -27.38 -6.03 25.22
N VAL A 170 -26.92 -7.28 25.33
CA VAL A 170 -27.22 -8.32 24.34
C VAL A 170 -28.72 -8.60 24.26
N ARG A 171 -29.43 -8.56 25.39
CA ARG A 171 -30.90 -8.71 25.39
C ARG A 171 -31.59 -7.55 24.68
N VAL A 172 -31.07 -6.34 24.84
CA VAL A 172 -31.61 -5.15 24.18
C VAL A 172 -31.29 -5.12 22.67
N LEU A 173 -30.20 -5.77 22.25
CA LEU A 173 -29.84 -6.02 20.85
C LEU A 173 -30.55 -7.25 20.25
N SER A 174 -31.71 -7.66 20.78
CA SER A 174 -32.43 -8.88 20.35
C SER A 174 -32.82 -8.93 18.87
N SER A 175 -32.91 -7.78 18.20
CA SER A 175 -33.17 -7.67 16.75
C SER A 175 -31.92 -7.80 15.89
N HIS A 176 -30.71 -7.73 16.48
CA HIS A 176 -29.46 -7.83 15.75
C HIS A 176 -29.23 -9.30 15.34
N PRO A 177 -28.83 -9.58 14.08
CA PRO A 177 -28.72 -10.95 13.57
C PRO A 177 -27.67 -11.78 14.31
N ASP A 178 -26.61 -11.15 14.82
CA ASP A 178 -25.56 -11.84 15.56
C ASP A 178 -24.90 -10.97 16.65
N ALA A 179 -25.60 -10.79 17.78
CA ALA A 179 -25.06 -10.14 18.98
C ALA A 179 -24.88 -11.15 20.11
N ARG A 180 -23.65 -11.27 20.64
CA ARG A 180 -23.30 -12.27 21.67
C ARG A 180 -22.58 -11.63 22.85
N PHE A 181 -22.76 -12.23 24.02
CA PHE A 181 -21.99 -11.89 25.21
C PHE A 181 -20.71 -12.74 25.24
N ALA A 182 -19.55 -12.09 25.20
CA ALA A 182 -18.24 -12.75 25.20
C ALA A 182 -17.63 -12.86 26.61
N GLY A 183 -18.14 -12.11 27.60
CA GLY A 183 -17.56 -12.06 28.94
C GLY A 183 -16.22 -11.32 28.96
N SER A 184 -15.17 -11.98 29.44
CA SER A 184 -13.84 -11.37 29.58
C SER A 184 -13.20 -10.99 28.23
N LEU A 185 -12.23 -10.07 28.27
CA LEU A 185 -11.42 -9.71 27.09
C LEU A 185 -10.66 -10.91 26.51
N ASP A 186 -10.20 -11.85 27.33
CA ASP A 186 -9.50 -13.06 26.89
C ASP A 186 -10.43 -14.01 26.13
N ALA A 187 -11.65 -14.21 26.65
CA ALA A 187 -12.66 -15.01 25.98
C ALA A 187 -13.06 -14.39 24.64
N ALA A 188 -13.27 -13.07 24.59
CA ALA A 188 -13.54 -12.36 23.35
C ALA A 188 -12.39 -12.47 22.35
N THR A 189 -11.14 -12.35 22.81
CA THR A 189 -9.94 -12.54 21.98
C THR A 189 -9.92 -13.95 21.38
N ALA A 190 -10.19 -14.98 22.18
CA ALA A 190 -10.23 -16.37 21.72
C ALA A 190 -11.32 -16.60 20.67
N THR A 191 -12.53 -16.06 20.88
CA THR A 191 -13.64 -16.12 19.92
C THR A 191 -13.28 -15.43 18.61
N LEU A 192 -12.77 -14.20 18.67
CA LEU A 192 -12.37 -13.44 17.48
C LEU A 192 -11.28 -14.16 16.69
N LEU A 193 -10.28 -14.68 17.39
CA LEU A 193 -9.27 -15.53 16.77
C LEU A 193 -9.95 -16.74 16.09
N ASP A 194 -10.87 -17.45 16.73
CA ASP A 194 -11.52 -18.63 16.14
C ASP A 194 -12.41 -18.32 14.92
N GLU A 195 -13.11 -17.19 14.94
CA GLU A 195 -14.21 -16.90 14.02
C GLU A 195 -13.89 -15.89 12.91
N LEU A 196 -12.92 -14.98 13.09
CA LEU A 196 -12.53 -14.04 12.03
C LEU A 196 -12.04 -14.79 10.77
N ARG A 197 -12.36 -14.22 9.61
CA ARG A 197 -12.02 -14.76 8.28
C ARG A 197 -11.34 -13.69 7.42
N ALA A 198 -10.52 -14.14 6.47
CA ALA A 198 -9.89 -13.25 5.50
C ALA A 198 -10.93 -12.46 4.70
N GLY A 199 -10.78 -11.13 4.68
CA GLY A 199 -11.73 -10.17 4.15
C GLY A 199 -12.52 -9.44 5.23
N ASP A 200 -12.47 -9.86 6.50
CA ASP A 200 -13.20 -9.24 7.60
C ASP A 200 -12.54 -7.94 8.08
N VAL A 201 -13.33 -7.09 8.74
CA VAL A 201 -12.85 -5.90 9.46
C VAL A 201 -13.30 -5.99 10.91
N LEU A 202 -12.34 -5.96 11.84
CA LEU A 202 -12.59 -5.89 13.27
C LEU A 202 -12.50 -4.43 13.74
N LEU A 203 -13.53 -3.96 14.43
CA LEU A 203 -13.55 -2.70 15.16
C LEU A 203 -13.64 -2.97 16.66
N THR A 204 -12.66 -2.49 17.43
CA THR A 204 -12.73 -2.45 18.90
C THR A 204 -13.26 -1.10 19.35
N LEU A 205 -14.37 -1.13 20.09
CA LEU A 205 -15.09 0.06 20.55
C LEU A 205 -15.17 0.07 22.08
N GLY A 206 -14.80 1.19 22.70
CA GLY A 206 -15.00 1.38 24.13
C GLY A 206 -14.07 2.42 24.74
N ALA A 207 -14.21 2.67 26.03
CA ALA A 207 -13.40 3.67 26.74
C ALA A 207 -12.36 3.06 27.70
N GLY A 208 -12.40 1.74 27.91
CA GLY A 208 -11.49 1.02 28.79
C GLY A 208 -10.32 0.38 28.04
N ASP A 209 -9.94 -0.79 28.52
CA ASP A 209 -8.86 -1.65 28.03
C ASP A 209 -9.27 -2.60 26.89
N GLY A 210 -10.50 -2.48 26.38
CA GLY A 210 -10.98 -3.23 25.21
C GLY A 210 -10.11 -3.06 23.95
N ASN A 211 -9.37 -1.96 23.83
CA ASN A 211 -8.40 -1.74 22.75
C ASN A 211 -7.26 -2.78 22.75
N GLN A 212 -6.95 -3.39 23.88
CA GLN A 212 -5.96 -4.45 23.98
C GLN A 212 -6.39 -5.69 23.19
N VAL A 213 -7.70 -5.93 23.01
CA VAL A 213 -8.16 -7.08 22.23
C VAL A 213 -7.78 -6.94 20.77
N GLY A 214 -7.88 -5.75 20.17
CA GLY A 214 -7.45 -5.53 18.80
C GLY A 214 -5.96 -5.85 18.61
N GLN A 215 -5.12 -5.42 19.56
CA GLN A 215 -3.69 -5.72 19.56
C GLN A 215 -3.39 -7.21 19.80
N ARG A 216 -4.10 -7.87 20.73
CA ARG A 216 -3.94 -9.30 21.03
C ARG A 216 -4.41 -10.18 19.89
N VAL A 217 -5.50 -9.80 19.21
CA VAL A 217 -5.98 -10.48 18.00
C VAL A 217 -4.95 -10.30 16.89
N LEU A 218 -4.44 -9.09 16.64
CA LEU A 218 -3.39 -8.88 15.64
C LEU A 218 -2.15 -9.74 15.93
N ALA A 219 -1.63 -9.68 17.16
CA ALA A 219 -0.49 -10.47 17.58
C ALA A 219 -0.78 -11.98 17.50
N GLY A 220 -1.99 -12.41 17.88
CA GLY A 220 -2.41 -13.80 17.79
C GLY A 220 -2.58 -14.29 16.35
N LEU A 221 -3.05 -13.44 15.44
CA LEU A 221 -3.07 -13.72 14.00
C LEU A 221 -1.65 -13.85 13.47
N GLN A 222 -0.76 -12.91 13.80
CA GLN A 222 0.65 -12.94 13.39
C GLN A 222 1.45 -14.11 13.99
N ALA A 223 1.08 -14.58 15.18
CA ALA A 223 1.74 -15.68 15.89
C ALA A 223 1.09 -17.06 15.62
N ARG A 224 0.01 -17.12 14.85
CA ARG A 224 -0.68 -18.38 14.56
C ARG A 224 0.16 -19.26 13.65
N ASP A 225 0.35 -20.50 14.12
CA ASP A 225 0.91 -21.58 13.34
C ASP A 225 0.01 -21.90 12.14
N ASP A 226 0.65 -22.07 10.99
CA ASP A 226 0.16 -22.17 9.61
C ASP A 226 -0.70 -23.44 9.35
N SER A 227 -1.53 -23.90 10.28
CA SER A 227 -2.28 -25.16 10.12
C SER A 227 -3.76 -24.95 9.78
N ARG A 228 -4.40 -23.91 10.32
CA ARG A 228 -5.85 -23.65 10.09
C ARG A 228 -6.12 -22.59 9.02
N VAL A 229 -5.20 -21.64 8.85
CA VAL A 229 -5.25 -20.64 7.77
C VAL A 229 -4.87 -21.26 6.43
N PRO A 230 -3.84 -22.12 6.33
CA PRO A 230 -3.56 -22.86 5.11
C PRO A 230 -4.68 -23.80 4.69
N ALA A 231 -5.50 -24.31 5.59
CA ALA A 231 -6.70 -25.07 5.19
C ALA A 231 -7.73 -24.18 4.46
N LEU A 232 -8.13 -23.04 5.05
CA LEU A 232 -9.09 -22.12 4.43
C LEU A 232 -8.53 -21.39 3.19
N MET A 233 -7.25 -21.04 3.20
CA MET A 233 -6.56 -20.50 2.03
C MET A 233 -6.41 -21.58 0.96
N SER A 234 -6.08 -22.82 1.31
CA SER A 234 -6.02 -23.95 0.39
C SER A 234 -7.37 -24.21 -0.26
N ASP A 235 -8.49 -24.11 0.47
CA ASP A 235 -9.83 -24.27 -0.12
C ASP A 235 -10.11 -23.14 -1.13
N ARG A 236 -9.89 -21.88 -0.75
CA ARG A 236 -10.03 -20.73 -1.69
C ARG A 236 -9.08 -20.82 -2.88
N TYR A 237 -7.87 -21.33 -2.68
CA TYR A 237 -6.86 -21.47 -3.72
C TYR A 237 -7.18 -22.62 -4.67
N ALA A 238 -7.70 -23.74 -4.15
CA ALA A 238 -8.20 -24.85 -4.95
C ALA A 238 -9.42 -24.41 -5.79
N ASP A 239 -10.37 -23.70 -5.19
CA ASP A 239 -11.54 -23.16 -5.88
C ASP A 239 -11.15 -22.17 -6.98
N LEU A 240 -10.26 -21.22 -6.66
CA LEU A 240 -9.73 -20.28 -7.63
C LEU A 240 -8.97 -20.99 -8.75
N ALA A 241 -8.14 -21.97 -8.41
CA ALA A 241 -7.37 -22.73 -9.39
C ALA A 241 -8.28 -23.49 -10.36
N ALA A 242 -9.34 -24.13 -9.85
CA ALA A 242 -10.36 -24.79 -10.65
C ALA A 242 -11.12 -23.79 -11.55
N ALA A 243 -11.51 -22.63 -11.00
CA ALA A 243 -12.19 -21.59 -11.77
C ALA A 243 -11.31 -21.02 -12.89
N ILE A 244 -10.02 -20.77 -12.63
CA ILE A 244 -9.05 -20.32 -13.64
C ILE A 244 -8.92 -21.39 -14.72
N ALA A 245 -8.69 -22.65 -14.36
CA ALA A 245 -8.54 -23.74 -15.32
C ALA A 245 -9.78 -23.89 -16.20
N GLN A 246 -10.98 -23.85 -15.62
CA GLN A 246 -12.24 -23.98 -16.34
C GLN A 246 -12.51 -22.78 -17.26
N ARG A 247 -12.22 -21.56 -16.82
CA ARG A 247 -12.58 -20.33 -17.54
C ARG A 247 -11.56 -19.92 -18.60
N THR A 248 -10.29 -20.22 -18.37
CA THR A 248 -9.17 -19.73 -19.19
C THR A 248 -8.38 -20.85 -19.87
N GLY A 249 -8.55 -22.10 -19.44
CA GLY A 249 -7.75 -23.23 -19.91
C GLY A 249 -6.31 -23.25 -19.36
N LEU A 250 -5.96 -22.34 -18.44
CA LEU A 250 -4.62 -22.25 -17.89
C LEU A 250 -4.38 -23.28 -16.79
N ALA A 251 -3.20 -23.90 -16.83
CA ALA A 251 -2.72 -24.75 -15.74
C ALA A 251 -2.23 -23.87 -14.57
N VAL A 252 -2.70 -24.18 -13.36
CA VAL A 252 -2.29 -23.51 -12.13
C VAL A 252 -1.26 -24.34 -11.41
N ARG A 253 -0.13 -23.71 -11.06
CA ARG A 253 0.96 -24.34 -10.30
C ARG A 253 0.93 -23.84 -8.87
N PHE A 254 1.11 -24.76 -7.93
CA PHE A 254 1.19 -24.47 -6.50
C PHE A 254 2.65 -24.41 -6.07
N ASP A 255 2.95 -23.56 -5.08
CA ASP A 255 4.28 -23.42 -4.48
C ASP A 255 5.42 -23.18 -5.49
N GLU A 256 5.14 -22.41 -6.55
CA GLU A 256 6.09 -22.18 -7.63
C GLU A 256 7.17 -21.20 -7.19
N LEU A 257 8.43 -21.64 -7.17
CA LEU A 257 9.57 -20.80 -6.80
C LEU A 257 9.76 -19.62 -7.76
N LEU A 258 9.62 -18.40 -7.23
CA LEU A 258 9.78 -17.17 -8.01
C LEU A 258 11.23 -16.91 -8.45
N ALA A 259 12.22 -17.50 -7.79
CA ALA A 259 13.61 -17.47 -8.25
C ALA A 259 13.79 -17.92 -9.72
N SER A 260 12.93 -18.79 -10.23
CA SER A 260 12.95 -19.23 -11.65
C SER A 260 12.40 -18.17 -12.63
N HIS A 261 11.75 -17.13 -12.12
CA HIS A 261 11.00 -16.14 -12.90
C HIS A 261 11.51 -14.70 -12.71
N THR A 262 12.58 -14.51 -11.92
CA THR A 262 13.16 -13.20 -11.62
C THR A 262 14.57 -13.07 -12.18
N THR A 263 14.97 -11.86 -12.58
CA THR A 263 16.31 -11.63 -13.15
C THR A 263 17.44 -11.83 -12.14
N MET A 264 17.18 -11.56 -10.86
CA MET A 264 18.14 -11.78 -9.77
C MET A 264 18.21 -13.24 -9.33
N ARG A 265 17.27 -14.08 -9.76
CA ARG A 265 17.15 -15.49 -9.38
C ARG A 265 17.00 -15.69 -7.88
N ILE A 266 16.21 -14.81 -7.27
CA ILE A 266 15.85 -14.82 -5.84
C ILE A 266 14.33 -14.66 -5.76
N GLY A 267 13.72 -15.34 -4.79
CA GLY A 267 12.30 -15.27 -4.49
C GLY A 267 11.77 -16.63 -4.06
N GLY A 268 11.06 -16.65 -2.93
CA GLY A 268 10.38 -17.82 -2.40
C GLY A 268 9.18 -18.28 -3.26
N PRO A 269 8.39 -19.23 -2.76
CA PRO A 269 7.26 -19.81 -3.49
C PRO A 269 6.09 -18.81 -3.63
N ALA A 270 5.48 -18.78 -4.82
CA ALA A 270 4.14 -18.23 -5.01
C ALA A 270 3.10 -19.31 -4.72
N ASP A 271 2.08 -19.00 -3.93
CA ASP A 271 1.01 -19.97 -3.59
C ASP A 271 0.33 -20.51 -4.83
N LEU A 272 -0.06 -19.61 -5.73
CA LEU A 272 -0.60 -19.92 -7.03
C LEU A 272 0.20 -19.19 -8.09
N PHE A 273 0.56 -19.91 -9.15
CA PHE A 273 1.27 -19.34 -10.29
C PHE A 273 0.64 -19.77 -11.60
N ILE A 274 0.42 -18.79 -12.49
CA ILE A 274 0.02 -19.04 -13.87
C ILE A 274 0.84 -18.21 -14.85
N THR A 275 0.98 -18.72 -16.07
CA THR A 275 1.53 -17.97 -17.21
C THR A 275 0.40 -17.63 -18.16
N VAL A 276 0.20 -16.35 -18.46
CA VAL A 276 -0.84 -15.86 -19.37
C VAL A 276 -0.24 -15.47 -20.71
N ASN A 277 -0.82 -15.96 -21.80
CA ASN A 277 -0.32 -15.69 -23.16
C ASN A 277 -1.28 -14.80 -23.97
N GLU A 278 -2.51 -14.63 -23.48
CA GLU A 278 -3.53 -13.80 -24.11
C GLU A 278 -4.09 -12.78 -23.10
N THR A 279 -4.35 -11.56 -23.57
CA THR A 279 -4.85 -10.47 -22.72
C THR A 279 -6.19 -10.83 -22.06
N ASP A 280 -7.08 -11.56 -22.74
CA ASP A 280 -8.37 -11.97 -22.19
C ASP A 280 -8.21 -12.97 -21.03
N GLN A 281 -7.23 -13.86 -21.10
CA GLN A 281 -6.89 -14.77 -20.00
C GLN A 281 -6.39 -13.99 -18.78
N LEU A 282 -5.52 -13.00 -19.00
CA LEU A 282 -5.01 -12.12 -17.95
C LEU A 282 -6.16 -11.39 -17.24
N VAL A 283 -7.07 -10.77 -18.01
CA VAL A 283 -8.23 -10.06 -17.45
C VAL A 283 -9.14 -11.01 -16.67
N ALA A 284 -9.44 -12.18 -17.22
CA ALA A 284 -10.30 -13.18 -16.58
C ALA A 284 -9.69 -13.68 -15.25
N ALA A 285 -8.40 -14.03 -15.24
CA ALA A 285 -7.73 -14.53 -14.05
C ALA A 285 -7.63 -13.48 -12.94
N VAL A 286 -7.35 -12.21 -13.29
CA VAL A 286 -7.35 -11.11 -12.31
C VAL A 286 -8.74 -10.87 -11.70
N ARG A 287 -9.81 -10.94 -12.51
CA ARG A 287 -11.18 -10.82 -12.02
C ARG A 287 -11.56 -11.97 -11.10
N LEU A 288 -11.29 -13.21 -11.51
CA LEU A 288 -11.55 -14.41 -10.70
C LEU A 288 -10.83 -14.36 -9.35
N ALA A 289 -9.54 -13.96 -9.35
CA ALA A 289 -8.79 -13.82 -8.10
C ALA A 289 -9.45 -12.82 -7.15
N ARG A 290 -9.89 -11.67 -7.66
CA ARG A 290 -10.60 -10.65 -6.87
C ARG A 290 -11.96 -11.12 -6.38
N GLU A 291 -12.72 -11.84 -7.21
CA GLU A 291 -14.02 -12.45 -6.82
C GLU A 291 -13.84 -13.45 -5.67
N HIS A 292 -12.75 -14.19 -5.67
CA HIS A 292 -12.41 -15.16 -4.61
C HIS A 292 -11.67 -14.52 -3.42
N SER A 293 -11.51 -13.18 -3.41
CA SER A 293 -10.74 -12.44 -2.40
C SER A 293 -9.31 -12.98 -2.23
N VAL A 294 -8.67 -13.33 -3.34
CA VAL A 294 -7.27 -13.76 -3.39
C VAL A 294 -6.42 -12.61 -3.93
N PRO A 295 -5.37 -12.18 -3.19
CA PRO A 295 -4.43 -11.18 -3.67
C PRO A 295 -3.80 -11.58 -5.00
N VAL A 296 -3.58 -10.60 -5.87
CA VAL A 296 -3.10 -10.85 -7.23
C VAL A 296 -1.94 -9.95 -7.58
N MET A 297 -0.87 -10.54 -8.11
CA MET A 297 0.32 -9.82 -8.57
C MET A 297 0.64 -10.20 -10.01
N VAL A 298 0.75 -9.20 -10.88
CA VAL A 298 1.20 -9.41 -12.26
C VAL A 298 2.72 -9.25 -12.33
N LEU A 299 3.40 -10.34 -12.67
CA LEU A 299 4.84 -10.41 -12.85
C LEU A 299 5.19 -10.09 -14.30
N GLY A 300 5.92 -8.99 -14.49
CA GLY A 300 6.61 -8.68 -15.75
C GLY A 300 7.92 -9.44 -15.86
N GLY A 301 9.02 -8.73 -16.14
CA GLY A 301 10.34 -9.34 -16.26
C GLY A 301 11.07 -9.62 -14.93
N GLY A 302 10.48 -9.26 -13.78
CA GLY A 302 11.16 -9.41 -12.48
C GLY A 302 12.52 -8.70 -12.40
N SER A 303 12.68 -7.55 -13.06
CA SER A 303 13.96 -6.82 -13.20
C SER A 303 14.13 -5.62 -12.27
N ASN A 304 13.11 -5.30 -11.46
CA ASN A 304 13.10 -4.14 -10.57
C ASN A 304 12.42 -4.45 -9.22
N ALA A 305 12.48 -5.71 -8.77
CA ALA A 305 11.87 -6.13 -7.52
C ALA A 305 12.68 -7.23 -6.84
N LEU A 306 12.79 -7.14 -5.52
CA LEU A 306 13.31 -8.19 -4.64
C LEU A 306 12.11 -8.92 -4.02
N PHE A 307 12.03 -10.22 -4.25
CA PHE A 307 10.95 -11.06 -3.73
C PHE A 307 11.38 -11.71 -2.42
N SER A 308 10.51 -11.68 -1.41
CA SER A 308 10.77 -12.29 -0.10
C SER A 308 11.12 -13.78 -0.22
N ASP A 309 11.99 -14.26 0.67
CA ASP A 309 12.29 -15.68 0.81
C ASP A 309 11.06 -16.49 1.29
N ALA A 310 10.14 -15.84 2.03
CA ALA A 310 8.85 -16.43 2.41
C ALA A 310 7.85 -16.50 1.23
N GLY A 311 8.22 -15.93 0.08
CA GLY A 311 7.43 -16.02 -1.15
C GLY A 311 6.31 -14.99 -1.24
N VAL A 312 5.29 -15.29 -2.07
CA VAL A 312 4.18 -14.38 -2.36
C VAL A 312 2.86 -15.08 -2.11
N ARG A 313 2.02 -14.48 -1.26
CA ARG A 313 0.69 -15.01 -0.96
C ARG A 313 -0.29 -14.74 -2.10
N GLY A 314 -1.13 -15.71 -2.42
CA GLY A 314 -2.15 -15.61 -3.47
C GLY A 314 -1.63 -15.89 -4.89
N LEU A 315 -2.21 -15.21 -5.89
CA LEU A 315 -1.97 -15.50 -7.31
C LEU A 315 -0.89 -14.61 -7.94
N VAL A 316 0.14 -15.24 -8.48
CA VAL A 316 1.15 -14.62 -9.34
C VAL A 316 0.89 -14.96 -10.80
N LEU A 317 0.74 -13.93 -11.64
CA LEU A 317 0.57 -14.06 -13.09
C LEU A 317 1.83 -13.63 -13.83
N ALA A 318 2.57 -14.58 -14.40
CA ALA A 318 3.62 -14.25 -15.35
C ALA A 318 3.03 -13.85 -16.70
N ASN A 319 3.23 -12.59 -17.08
CA ASN A 319 2.64 -12.03 -18.28
C ASN A 319 3.51 -12.28 -19.52
N ALA A 320 3.05 -13.19 -20.38
CA ALA A 320 3.66 -13.54 -21.67
C ALA A 320 2.87 -13.03 -22.89
N CYS A 321 1.94 -12.09 -22.71
CA CYS A 321 1.23 -11.40 -23.81
C CYS A 321 2.21 -10.47 -24.54
N ARG A 322 2.58 -10.78 -25.78
CA ARG A 322 3.76 -10.21 -26.47
C ARG A 322 3.50 -9.68 -27.88
N SER A 323 2.25 -9.39 -28.23
CA SER A 323 1.90 -8.81 -29.52
C SER A 323 2.39 -7.37 -29.64
N VAL A 324 2.92 -7.02 -30.82
CA VAL A 324 3.40 -5.67 -31.17
C VAL A 324 2.87 -5.32 -32.56
N GLN A 325 2.35 -4.11 -32.72
CA GLN A 325 1.76 -3.63 -33.97
C GLN A 325 2.17 -2.18 -34.24
N GLN A 326 2.52 -1.86 -35.48
CA GLN A 326 2.57 -0.49 -35.96
C GLN A 326 1.16 -0.07 -36.38
N ARG A 327 0.72 1.11 -35.93
CA ARG A 327 -0.59 1.71 -36.22
C ARG A 327 -0.36 3.13 -36.72
N ASP A 328 -1.19 3.57 -37.66
CA ASP A 328 -1.21 4.94 -38.18
C ASP A 328 0.19 5.48 -38.59
N GLY A 329 1.06 4.59 -39.07
CA GLY A 329 2.43 4.90 -39.50
C GLY A 329 3.43 5.20 -38.38
N GLN A 330 3.05 5.94 -37.34
CA GLN A 330 3.97 6.45 -36.31
C GLN A 330 3.60 6.04 -34.87
N VAL A 331 2.55 5.26 -34.70
CA VAL A 331 2.16 4.74 -33.39
C VAL A 331 2.61 3.29 -33.27
N VAL A 332 3.32 2.96 -32.20
CA VAL A 332 3.65 1.57 -31.85
C VAL A 332 2.79 1.13 -30.69
N TRP A 333 1.94 0.13 -30.92
CA TRP A 333 1.15 -0.52 -29.88
C TRP A 333 1.82 -1.82 -29.45
N ALA A 334 1.88 -2.08 -28.15
CA ALA A 334 2.51 -3.26 -27.58
C ALA A 334 1.74 -3.77 -26.36
N GLU A 335 1.57 -5.09 -26.26
CA GLU A 335 1.09 -5.72 -25.04
C GLU A 335 2.08 -5.56 -23.88
N SER A 336 1.55 -5.57 -22.66
CA SER A 336 2.30 -5.31 -21.42
C SER A 336 3.39 -6.35 -21.12
N GLY A 337 3.33 -7.56 -21.69
CA GLY A 337 4.34 -8.60 -21.56
C GLY A 337 5.49 -8.49 -22.58
N VAL A 338 5.43 -7.55 -23.53
CA VAL A 338 6.50 -7.32 -24.51
C VAL A 338 7.78 -6.85 -23.82
N ASN A 339 8.92 -7.44 -24.17
CA ASN A 339 10.23 -7.02 -23.67
C ASN A 339 10.63 -5.66 -24.27
N LEU A 340 11.08 -4.71 -23.44
CA LEU A 340 11.44 -3.35 -23.87
C LEU A 340 12.52 -3.34 -24.96
N ALA A 341 13.61 -4.09 -24.77
CA ALA A 341 14.69 -4.15 -25.75
C ALA A 341 14.22 -4.74 -27.10
N GLY A 342 13.28 -5.70 -27.05
CA GLY A 342 12.60 -6.21 -28.24
C GLY A 342 11.76 -5.15 -28.94
N LEU A 343 10.98 -4.38 -28.18
CA LEU A 343 10.16 -3.28 -28.70
C LEU A 343 10.99 -2.18 -29.38
N ALA A 344 12.10 -1.77 -28.75
CA ALA A 344 13.03 -0.80 -29.32
C ALA A 344 13.56 -1.26 -30.68
N ARG A 345 14.06 -2.51 -30.74
CA ARG A 345 14.58 -3.09 -31.98
C ARG A 345 13.52 -3.20 -33.06
N GLN A 346 12.29 -3.58 -32.69
CA GLN A 346 11.20 -3.68 -33.64
C GLN A 346 10.79 -2.31 -34.20
N SER A 347 10.77 -1.27 -33.35
CA SER A 347 10.45 0.09 -33.75
C SER A 347 11.49 0.66 -34.73
N MET A 348 12.79 0.44 -34.46
CA MET A 348 13.86 0.85 -35.37
C MET A 348 13.78 0.16 -36.74
N ARG A 349 13.38 -1.13 -36.78
CA ARG A 349 13.15 -1.86 -38.05
C ARG A 349 12.00 -1.29 -38.88
N TRP A 350 11.03 -0.65 -38.22
CA TRP A 350 9.96 0.08 -38.88
C TRP A 350 10.34 1.52 -39.26
N GLY A 351 11.60 1.92 -39.04
CA GLY A 351 12.06 3.29 -39.29
C GLY A 351 11.47 4.29 -38.30
N LEU A 352 11.15 3.85 -37.08
CA LEU A 352 10.55 4.69 -36.03
C LEU A 352 11.52 4.94 -34.87
N SER A 353 11.78 6.22 -34.62
CA SER A 353 12.65 6.76 -33.57
C SER A 353 11.87 7.19 -32.33
N GLY A 354 12.49 7.05 -31.15
CA GLY A 354 11.96 7.46 -29.85
C GLY A 354 12.08 6.41 -28.72
N LEU A 355 12.47 5.17 -29.03
CA LEU A 355 12.60 4.06 -28.06
C LEU A 355 14.01 3.43 -28.01
N GLU A 356 14.97 3.96 -28.75
CA GLU A 356 16.35 3.46 -28.85
C GLU A 356 17.02 3.41 -27.48
N TRP A 357 16.70 4.37 -26.62
CA TRP A 357 17.18 4.46 -25.24
C TRP A 357 16.86 3.21 -24.41
N CYS A 358 15.80 2.46 -24.74
CA CYS A 358 15.39 1.28 -23.97
C CYS A 358 15.96 -0.04 -24.52
N VAL A 359 16.81 -0.02 -25.56
CA VAL A 359 17.45 -1.22 -26.14
C VAL A 359 18.31 -2.00 -25.13
N SER A 360 18.75 -1.32 -24.06
CA SER A 360 19.61 -1.87 -23.01
C SER A 360 18.87 -2.04 -21.66
N VAL A 361 17.58 -1.71 -21.60
CA VAL A 361 16.77 -1.72 -20.36
C VAL A 361 16.05 -3.06 -20.23
N PRO A 362 16.29 -3.84 -19.16
CA PRO A 362 15.59 -5.09 -18.92
C PRO A 362 14.16 -4.84 -18.42
N GLY A 363 13.27 -5.81 -18.66
CA GLY A 363 11.88 -5.76 -18.22
C GLY A 363 10.88 -5.71 -19.37
N THR A 364 9.62 -5.48 -19.03
CA THR A 364 8.50 -5.48 -19.97
C THR A 364 7.83 -4.11 -20.05
N VAL A 365 7.07 -3.89 -21.12
CA VAL A 365 6.28 -2.67 -21.32
C VAL A 365 5.41 -2.36 -20.11
N GLY A 366 4.71 -3.34 -19.54
CA GLY A 366 3.84 -3.13 -18.38
C GLY A 366 4.60 -2.59 -17.16
N GLY A 367 5.72 -3.23 -16.81
CA GLY A 367 6.58 -2.76 -15.71
C GLY A 367 7.19 -1.38 -15.99
N ALA A 368 7.51 -1.10 -17.25
CA ALA A 368 8.04 0.19 -17.69
C ALA A 368 7.03 1.33 -17.54
N VAL A 369 5.78 1.10 -17.95
CA VAL A 369 4.66 2.04 -17.76
C VAL A 369 4.40 2.28 -16.28
N VAL A 370 4.37 1.23 -15.44
CA VAL A 370 4.23 1.41 -13.99
C VAL A 370 5.38 2.26 -13.42
N GLY A 371 6.62 1.98 -13.82
CA GLY A 371 7.81 2.56 -13.20
C GLY A 371 8.29 3.91 -13.76
N ASN A 372 7.71 4.38 -14.87
CA ASN A 372 8.34 5.38 -15.73
C ASN A 372 9.81 5.04 -16.03
N ALA A 373 10.03 3.85 -16.61
CA ALA A 373 11.39 3.41 -16.95
C ALA A 373 12.07 4.44 -17.87
N GLY A 374 13.38 4.64 -17.68
CA GLY A 374 14.15 5.57 -18.49
C GLY A 374 15.64 5.28 -18.46
N ALA A 375 16.34 5.67 -19.51
CA ALA A 375 17.79 5.59 -19.65
C ALA A 375 18.25 6.55 -20.75
N HIS A 376 19.53 6.90 -20.77
CA HIS A 376 20.15 7.65 -21.88
C HIS A 376 19.41 8.93 -22.32
N GLY A 377 18.76 9.63 -21.37
CA GLY A 377 18.00 10.86 -21.65
C GLY A 377 16.56 10.67 -22.15
N GLY A 378 16.12 9.43 -22.36
CA GLY A 378 14.73 9.09 -22.68
C GLY A 378 14.01 8.35 -21.55
N ASP A 379 12.68 8.37 -21.57
CA ASP A 379 11.82 7.63 -20.66
C ASP A 379 10.45 7.30 -21.30
N ILE A 380 9.63 6.53 -20.57
CA ILE A 380 8.28 6.17 -21.02
C ILE A 380 7.39 7.39 -21.17
N ALA A 381 7.47 8.35 -20.24
CA ALA A 381 6.65 9.56 -20.27
C ALA A 381 6.83 10.37 -21.57
N GLY A 382 8.05 10.40 -22.12
CA GLY A 382 8.39 11.12 -23.35
C GLY A 382 7.75 10.56 -24.62
N SER A 383 7.29 9.31 -24.62
CA SER A 383 6.73 8.66 -25.82
C SER A 383 5.35 8.03 -25.62
N LEU A 384 4.90 7.83 -24.38
CA LEU A 384 3.60 7.22 -24.11
C LEU A 384 2.47 8.13 -24.58
N LEU A 385 1.57 7.60 -25.41
CA LEU A 385 0.32 8.25 -25.76
C LEU A 385 -0.78 7.87 -24.76
N ARG A 386 -0.97 6.56 -24.57
CA ARG A 386 -1.98 5.97 -23.68
C ARG A 386 -1.68 4.50 -23.37
N ALA A 387 -2.34 3.97 -22.34
CA ALA A 387 -2.28 2.56 -21.98
C ALA A 387 -3.66 2.01 -21.63
N ALA A 388 -3.95 0.80 -22.09
CA ALA A 388 -5.14 0.07 -21.66
C ALA A 388 -4.87 -0.56 -20.29
N VAL A 389 -5.80 -0.39 -19.36
CA VAL A 389 -5.68 -0.87 -17.98
C VAL A 389 -6.94 -1.61 -17.53
N LEU A 390 -6.76 -2.56 -16.62
CA LEU A 390 -7.83 -3.16 -15.83
C LEU A 390 -7.85 -2.51 -14.44
N ASN A 391 -8.86 -1.68 -14.18
CA ASN A 391 -9.00 -0.97 -12.91
C ASN A 391 -9.34 -1.93 -11.75
N PRO A 392 -9.14 -1.51 -10.49
CA PRO A 392 -9.48 -2.32 -9.31
C PRO A 392 -10.93 -2.80 -9.26
N ASP A 393 -11.88 -1.99 -9.73
CA ASP A 393 -13.30 -2.32 -9.81
C ASP A 393 -13.65 -3.36 -10.90
N GLY A 394 -12.65 -3.79 -11.68
CA GLY A 394 -12.79 -4.75 -12.78
C GLY A 394 -13.14 -4.12 -14.12
N SER A 395 -13.29 -2.79 -14.21
CA SER A 395 -13.55 -2.08 -15.46
C SER A 395 -12.30 -1.99 -16.34
N LEU A 396 -12.49 -2.12 -17.65
CA LEU A 396 -11.45 -1.83 -18.64
C LEU A 396 -11.49 -0.34 -18.98
N ALA A 397 -10.33 0.30 -19.01
CA ALA A 397 -10.21 1.71 -19.36
C ALA A 397 -8.96 1.97 -20.20
N GLU A 398 -8.98 3.05 -20.97
CA GLU A 398 -7.79 3.59 -21.62
C GLU A 398 -7.35 4.86 -20.89
N TRP A 399 -6.13 4.84 -20.35
CA TRP A 399 -5.57 5.97 -19.61
C TRP A 399 -4.65 6.77 -20.53
N PRO A 400 -4.88 8.08 -20.73
CA PRO A 400 -3.90 8.94 -21.39
C PRO A 400 -2.65 9.08 -20.52
N ALA A 401 -1.50 9.36 -21.13
CA ALA A 401 -0.23 9.48 -20.40
C ALA A 401 -0.28 10.45 -19.21
N ALA A 402 -1.00 11.57 -19.33
CA ALA A 402 -1.17 12.54 -18.26
C ALA A 402 -1.79 11.96 -16.97
N ARG A 403 -2.61 10.90 -17.07
CA ARG A 403 -3.26 10.27 -15.92
C ARG A 403 -2.27 9.48 -15.04
N PHE A 404 -1.13 9.08 -15.59
CA PHE A 404 -0.11 8.35 -14.83
C PHE A 404 0.70 9.27 -13.90
N GLN A 405 0.62 10.60 -14.06
CA GLN A 405 1.31 11.59 -13.23
C GLN A 405 2.79 11.22 -13.03
N TYR A 406 3.51 11.11 -14.15
CA TYR A 406 4.89 10.64 -14.11
C TYR A 406 5.82 11.64 -13.42
N GLU A 407 6.69 11.09 -12.58
CA GLU A 407 7.85 11.76 -12.01
C GLU A 407 9.09 10.89 -12.29
N TYR A 408 10.25 11.31 -11.79
CA TYR A 408 11.48 10.53 -11.92
C TYR A 408 11.33 9.15 -11.27
N ARG A 409 11.30 8.10 -12.10
CA ARG A 409 11.16 6.68 -11.69
C ARG A 409 9.90 6.41 -10.86
N SER A 410 8.85 7.20 -11.06
CA SER A 410 7.60 7.12 -10.32
C SER A 410 6.39 7.43 -11.20
N SER A 411 5.24 6.91 -10.76
CA SER A 411 3.92 7.16 -11.35
C SER A 411 2.86 7.04 -10.25
N ALA A 412 1.67 7.60 -10.48
CA ALA A 412 0.51 7.40 -9.61
C ALA A 412 0.24 5.91 -9.34
N MET A 413 0.44 5.04 -10.34
CA MET A 413 0.25 3.60 -10.19
C MET A 413 1.32 2.95 -9.28
N LYS A 414 2.58 3.36 -9.42
CA LYS A 414 3.67 2.87 -8.55
C LYS A 414 3.48 3.31 -7.10
N VAL A 415 2.93 4.50 -6.88
CA VAL A 415 2.58 5.00 -5.53
C VAL A 415 1.52 4.10 -4.88
N LEU A 416 0.45 3.75 -5.60
CA LEU A 416 -0.57 2.81 -5.09
C LEU A 416 0.02 1.45 -4.73
N LEU A 417 0.86 0.89 -5.62
CA LEU A 417 1.52 -0.40 -5.38
C LEU A 417 2.43 -0.37 -4.14
N ARG A 418 3.18 0.72 -3.93
CA ARG A 418 4.02 0.89 -2.73
C ARG A 418 3.20 1.05 -1.44
N ALA A 419 1.99 1.57 -1.54
CA ALA A 419 1.07 1.72 -0.42
C ALA A 419 0.23 0.45 -0.15
N GLY A 420 0.46 -0.64 -0.86
CA GLY A 420 -0.35 -1.87 -0.75
C GLY A 420 -1.80 -1.69 -1.21
N GLN A 421 -2.12 -0.61 -1.91
CA GLN A 421 -3.49 -0.31 -2.34
C GLN A 421 -3.84 -1.02 -3.64
N PRO A 422 -5.12 -1.33 -3.89
CA PRO A 422 -5.57 -1.88 -5.16
C PRO A 422 -5.15 -0.97 -6.33
N ALA A 423 -4.23 -1.46 -7.16
CA ALA A 423 -3.73 -0.74 -8.32
C ALA A 423 -4.33 -1.29 -9.63
N PRO A 424 -4.49 -0.46 -10.67
CA PRO A 424 -4.82 -0.96 -12.00
C PRO A 424 -3.69 -1.83 -12.57
N VAL A 425 -4.06 -2.76 -13.46
CA VAL A 425 -3.10 -3.60 -14.18
C VAL A 425 -2.95 -3.08 -15.61
N VAL A 426 -1.71 -2.80 -16.04
CA VAL A 426 -1.43 -2.40 -17.43
C VAL A 426 -1.56 -3.62 -18.35
N LEU A 427 -2.40 -3.51 -19.39
CA LEU A 427 -2.65 -4.57 -20.36
C LEU A 427 -1.86 -4.34 -21.65
N SER A 428 -1.82 -3.11 -22.14
CA SER A 428 -1.05 -2.70 -23.32
C SER A 428 -0.74 -1.20 -23.27
N ALA A 429 0.20 -0.76 -24.11
CA ALA A 429 0.58 0.64 -24.25
C ALA A 429 0.72 1.03 -25.73
N ALA A 430 0.39 2.28 -26.06
CA ALA A 430 0.62 2.89 -27.35
C ALA A 430 1.63 4.03 -27.20
N PHE A 431 2.66 4.02 -28.03
CA PHE A 431 3.74 5.00 -28.05
C PHE A 431 3.68 5.82 -29.34
N GLN A 432 3.75 7.14 -29.20
CA GLN A 432 3.90 8.05 -30.33
C GLN A 432 5.38 8.21 -30.64
N LEU A 433 5.79 7.77 -31.83
CA LEU A 433 7.16 7.84 -32.32
C LEU A 433 7.27 8.79 -33.51
N GLN A 434 8.48 8.94 -34.04
CA GLN A 434 8.75 9.76 -35.23
C GLN A 434 9.43 8.92 -36.30
N ALA A 435 9.28 9.30 -37.58
CA ALA A 435 10.11 8.70 -38.62
C ALA A 435 11.58 9.06 -38.35
N GLY A 436 12.47 8.07 -38.44
CA GLY A 436 13.90 8.24 -38.17
C GLY A 436 14.76 7.45 -39.16
N ASP A 437 16.04 7.82 -39.23
CA ASP A 437 17.02 7.10 -40.03
C ASP A 437 17.46 5.82 -39.30
N THR A 438 17.27 4.66 -39.94
CA THR A 438 17.59 3.36 -39.33
C THR A 438 19.07 3.24 -38.97
N ALA A 439 19.98 3.76 -39.78
CA ALA A 439 21.42 3.63 -39.53
C ALA A 439 21.87 4.50 -38.34
N GLU A 440 21.32 5.70 -38.19
CA GLU A 440 21.57 6.55 -37.01
C GLU A 440 21.07 5.88 -35.72
N MET A 441 19.84 5.38 -35.73
CA MET A 441 19.23 4.69 -34.59
C MET A 441 20.03 3.43 -34.20
N GLU A 442 20.48 2.64 -35.18
CA GLU A 442 21.36 1.49 -34.94
C GLU A 442 22.70 1.90 -34.34
N GLY A 443 23.27 3.03 -34.78
CA GLY A 443 24.47 3.62 -34.20
C GLY A 443 24.30 3.98 -32.72
N TRP A 444 23.21 4.68 -32.37
CA TRP A 444 22.90 5.01 -30.97
C TRP A 444 22.68 3.75 -30.12
N ALA A 445 21.89 2.80 -30.64
CA ALA A 445 21.60 1.54 -29.95
C ALA A 445 22.88 0.73 -29.69
N ALA A 446 23.80 0.66 -30.65
CA ALA A 446 25.10 0.02 -30.48
C ALA A 446 25.93 0.70 -29.38
N GLY A 447 25.93 2.04 -29.35
CA GLY A 447 26.56 2.84 -28.30
C GLY A 447 26.00 2.54 -26.91
N PHE A 448 24.67 2.51 -26.76
CA PHE A 448 24.01 2.20 -25.48
C PHE A 448 24.32 0.79 -24.99
N LEU A 449 24.32 -0.20 -25.89
CA LEU A 449 24.68 -1.58 -25.55
C LEU A 449 26.16 -1.71 -25.17
N ALA A 450 27.07 -1.02 -25.86
CA ALA A 450 28.48 -0.98 -25.52
C ALA A 450 28.71 -0.34 -24.14
N HIS A 451 28.03 0.77 -23.86
CA HIS A 451 28.08 1.43 -22.56
C HIS A 451 27.57 0.52 -21.44
N ARG A 452 26.43 -0.15 -21.62
CA ARG A 452 25.91 -1.11 -20.63
C ARG A 452 26.90 -2.24 -20.34
N ARG A 453 27.47 -2.86 -21.39
CA ARG A 453 28.48 -3.93 -21.22
C ARG A 453 29.72 -3.48 -20.45
N ALA A 454 30.13 -2.22 -20.63
CA ALA A 454 31.31 -1.67 -19.97
C ALA A 454 31.06 -1.24 -18.52
N THR A 455 29.81 -0.89 -18.17
CA THR A 455 29.50 -0.19 -16.91
C THR A 455 28.55 -0.93 -15.99
N GLN A 456 27.93 -2.03 -16.41
CA GLN A 456 26.95 -2.77 -15.61
C GLN A 456 27.30 -4.26 -15.53
N PRO A 457 26.97 -4.92 -14.40
CA PRO A 457 27.21 -6.35 -14.25
C PRO A 457 26.38 -7.20 -15.21
N THR A 458 26.88 -8.40 -15.47
CA THR A 458 26.18 -9.44 -16.26
C THR A 458 25.56 -10.53 -15.38
N GLU A 459 25.98 -10.58 -14.13
CA GLU A 459 25.49 -11.48 -13.10
C GLU A 459 24.01 -11.20 -12.77
N PRO A 460 23.25 -12.21 -12.31
CA PRO A 460 21.86 -12.03 -11.90
C PRO A 460 21.72 -10.89 -10.89
N SER A 461 20.91 -9.89 -11.20
CA SER A 461 20.73 -8.67 -10.39
C SER A 461 19.39 -8.00 -10.69
N VAL A 462 18.97 -7.07 -9.84
CA VAL A 462 17.81 -6.21 -10.07
C VAL A 462 18.23 -4.76 -10.21
N GLY A 463 18.43 -4.30 -11.45
CA GLY A 463 18.67 -2.90 -11.79
C GLY A 463 19.64 -2.15 -10.86
N SER A 464 19.49 -0.82 -10.80
CA SER A 464 20.10 -0.02 -9.74
C SER A 464 19.26 -0.16 -8.47
N ILE A 465 19.93 -0.39 -7.34
CA ILE A 465 19.27 -0.63 -6.06
C ILE A 465 18.68 0.65 -5.49
N PHE A 466 19.43 1.75 -5.56
CA PHE A 466 19.05 3.05 -5.02
C PHE A 466 18.84 4.08 -6.12
N GLN A 467 17.91 5.01 -5.86
CA GLN A 467 17.80 6.24 -6.64
C GLN A 467 19.03 7.12 -6.42
N ASN A 468 19.37 7.95 -7.40
CA ASN A 468 20.42 8.94 -7.23
C ASN A 468 19.93 10.06 -6.31
N PRO A 469 20.64 10.36 -5.20
CA PRO A 469 20.28 11.49 -4.35
C PRO A 469 20.59 12.82 -5.07
N PRO A 470 19.95 13.94 -4.66
CA PRO A 470 20.16 15.24 -5.29
C PRO A 470 21.65 15.65 -5.30
N GLY A 471 22.17 15.95 -6.48
CA GLY A 471 23.55 16.42 -6.65
C GLY A 471 24.64 15.34 -6.60
N ASP A 472 24.27 14.06 -6.51
CA ASP A 472 25.24 12.97 -6.41
C ASP A 472 24.71 11.67 -7.06
N TYR A 473 25.55 10.64 -7.12
CA TYR A 473 25.22 9.32 -7.65
C TYR A 473 25.34 8.27 -6.55
N ALA A 474 24.29 7.47 -6.35
CA ALA A 474 24.29 6.44 -5.31
C ALA A 474 25.45 5.46 -5.47
N GLY A 475 25.81 5.11 -6.71
CA GLY A 475 26.99 4.27 -6.99
C GLY A 475 28.30 4.90 -6.51
N ARG A 476 28.49 6.22 -6.69
CA ARG A 476 29.68 6.92 -6.22
C ARG A 476 29.73 6.94 -4.69
N ILE A 477 28.60 7.20 -4.04
CA ILE A 477 28.48 7.18 -2.58
C ILE A 477 28.88 5.81 -2.03
N ILE A 478 28.28 4.74 -2.54
CA ILE A 478 28.55 3.36 -2.07
C ILE A 478 30.02 2.99 -2.30
N ASP A 479 30.61 3.37 -3.43
CA ASP A 479 32.04 3.15 -3.72
C ASP A 479 32.94 3.93 -2.74
N SER A 480 32.61 5.20 -2.47
CA SER A 480 33.37 6.03 -1.52
C SER A 480 33.32 5.54 -0.08
N LEU A 481 32.29 4.77 0.28
CA LEU A 481 32.16 4.09 1.57
C LEU A 481 32.94 2.76 1.62
N GLY A 482 33.62 2.38 0.54
CA GLY A 482 34.38 1.13 0.45
C GLY A 482 33.52 -0.12 0.36
N LEU A 483 32.23 0.02 0.00
CA LEU A 483 31.29 -1.10 -0.04
C LEU A 483 31.28 -1.85 -1.38
N LYS A 484 31.96 -1.33 -2.41
CA LYS A 484 32.09 -1.99 -3.71
C LYS A 484 32.81 -3.34 -3.56
N GLY A 485 32.20 -4.43 -4.03
CA GLY A 485 32.71 -5.79 -3.85
C GLY A 485 32.40 -6.41 -2.47
N HIS A 486 31.73 -5.70 -1.57
CA HIS A 486 31.35 -6.24 -0.27
C HIS A 486 30.23 -7.27 -0.39
N SER A 487 30.34 -8.38 0.35
CA SER A 487 29.43 -9.52 0.28
C SER A 487 28.77 -9.83 1.62
N ILE A 488 27.51 -10.25 1.58
CA ILE A 488 26.79 -10.87 2.68
C ILE A 488 26.08 -12.10 2.09
N GLY A 489 26.30 -13.27 2.67
CA GLY A 489 25.80 -14.54 2.11
C GLY A 489 26.23 -14.73 0.65
N GLY A 490 25.26 -15.06 -0.22
CA GLY A 490 25.50 -15.20 -1.67
C GLY A 490 25.41 -13.89 -2.46
N ALA A 491 25.04 -12.78 -1.82
CA ALA A 491 24.86 -11.48 -2.46
C ALA A 491 26.13 -10.62 -2.36
N GLN A 492 26.37 -9.77 -3.35
CA GLN A 492 27.51 -8.86 -3.37
C GLN A 492 27.18 -7.53 -4.04
N PHE A 493 27.68 -6.41 -3.52
CA PHE A 493 27.75 -5.16 -4.30
C PHE A 493 28.70 -5.33 -5.48
N SER A 494 28.20 -5.17 -6.70
CA SER A 494 28.95 -5.45 -7.93
C SER A 494 30.32 -4.77 -7.97
N ALA A 495 31.35 -5.55 -8.31
CA ALA A 495 32.69 -5.05 -8.58
C ALA A 495 32.77 -4.15 -9.83
N VAL A 496 31.74 -4.14 -10.68
CA VAL A 496 31.64 -3.25 -11.85
C VAL A 496 30.98 -1.93 -11.43
N HIS A 497 29.77 -2.00 -10.86
CA HIS A 497 28.96 -0.83 -10.52
C HIS A 497 28.37 -0.93 -9.12
N ALA A 498 28.85 -0.10 -8.18
CA ALA A 498 28.51 -0.23 -6.76
C ALA A 498 27.01 -0.04 -6.42
N ASN A 499 26.21 0.61 -7.27
CA ASN A 499 24.75 0.68 -7.10
C ASN A 499 23.98 -0.60 -7.56
N PHE A 500 24.68 -1.66 -7.94
CA PHE A 500 24.07 -2.96 -8.27
C PHE A 500 24.45 -3.97 -7.21
N ILE A 501 23.49 -4.76 -6.76
CA ILE A 501 23.75 -5.99 -6.00
C ILE A 501 23.55 -7.17 -6.94
N VAL A 502 24.54 -8.05 -6.99
CA VAL A 502 24.56 -9.26 -7.81
C VAL A 502 24.40 -10.49 -6.91
N ASN A 503 23.72 -11.49 -7.44
CA ASN A 503 23.64 -12.83 -6.88
C ASN A 503 24.77 -13.68 -7.50
N LEU A 504 25.77 -14.03 -6.70
CA LEU A 504 26.90 -14.87 -7.12
C LEU A 504 26.58 -16.38 -7.10
N GLY A 505 25.34 -16.73 -6.74
CA GLY A 505 24.87 -18.09 -6.54
C GLY A 505 24.42 -18.30 -5.09
N GLY A 506 23.21 -18.82 -4.90
CA GLY A 506 22.68 -19.14 -3.57
C GLY A 506 22.32 -17.94 -2.69
N ALA A 507 22.33 -16.71 -3.21
CA ALA A 507 21.90 -15.54 -2.46
C ALA A 507 20.40 -15.65 -2.07
N THR A 508 20.10 -15.19 -0.87
CA THR A 508 18.72 -15.04 -0.37
C THR A 508 18.25 -13.59 -0.47
N ALA A 509 16.95 -13.35 -0.36
CA ALA A 509 16.40 -12.00 -0.29
C ALA A 509 16.88 -11.28 0.98
N ALA A 510 17.02 -12.02 2.08
CA ALA A 510 17.62 -11.53 3.33
C ALA A 510 19.07 -11.02 3.16
N ASP A 511 19.90 -11.73 2.39
CA ASP A 511 21.28 -11.31 2.09
C ASP A 511 21.32 -9.95 1.37
N VAL A 512 20.45 -9.79 0.36
CA VAL A 512 20.34 -8.55 -0.42
C VAL A 512 19.84 -7.41 0.47
N LEU A 513 18.83 -7.67 1.29
CA LEU A 513 18.30 -6.67 2.22
C LEU A 513 19.35 -6.24 3.25
N ALA A 514 20.17 -7.17 3.74
CA ALA A 514 21.27 -6.84 4.67
C ALA A 514 22.31 -5.92 4.02
N LEU A 515 22.66 -6.14 2.74
CA LEU A 515 23.53 -5.23 1.99
C LEU A 515 22.89 -3.85 1.78
N ILE A 516 21.60 -3.81 1.47
CA ILE A 516 20.83 -2.56 1.34
C ILE A 516 20.90 -1.76 2.64
N ASP A 517 20.61 -2.40 3.77
CA ASP A 517 20.62 -1.76 5.08
C ASP A 517 22.03 -1.30 5.49
N LEU A 518 23.06 -2.09 5.18
CA LEU A 518 24.45 -1.69 5.41
C LEU A 518 24.79 -0.40 4.66
N ALA A 519 24.47 -0.31 3.37
CA ALA A 519 24.74 0.88 2.57
C ALA A 519 23.95 2.10 3.05
N ARG A 520 22.66 1.91 3.37
CA ARG A 520 21.79 2.98 3.89
C ARG A 520 22.33 3.56 5.20
N ARG A 521 22.68 2.71 6.17
CA ARG A 521 23.23 3.14 7.46
C ARG A 521 24.58 3.81 7.29
N SER A 522 25.48 3.22 6.52
CA SER A 522 26.83 3.77 6.28
C SER A 522 26.76 5.16 5.62
N ALA A 523 25.89 5.35 4.63
CA ALA A 523 25.71 6.65 3.98
C ALA A 523 25.12 7.71 4.92
N TRP A 524 24.18 7.31 5.78
CA TRP A 524 23.60 8.21 6.77
C TRP A 524 24.62 8.61 7.85
N ASP A 525 25.30 7.63 8.44
CA ASP A 525 26.20 7.85 9.57
C ASP A 525 27.45 8.65 9.17
N VAL A 526 27.98 8.40 7.95
CA VAL A 526 29.23 9.03 7.49
C VAL A 526 28.97 10.35 6.74
N LEU A 527 27.89 10.42 5.95
CA LEU A 527 27.66 11.53 5.02
C LEU A 527 26.37 12.31 5.29
N GLY A 528 25.50 11.83 6.19
CA GLY A 528 24.17 12.41 6.42
C GLY A 528 23.23 12.25 5.22
N VAL A 529 23.54 11.34 4.30
CA VAL A 529 22.76 11.12 3.06
C VAL A 529 21.88 9.90 3.20
N GLU A 530 20.58 10.07 2.97
CA GLU A 530 19.61 8.98 2.97
C GLU A 530 19.53 8.35 1.57
N LEU A 531 20.04 7.12 1.43
CA LEU A 531 19.89 6.34 0.21
C LEU A 531 18.50 5.69 0.17
N MET A 532 17.70 6.06 -0.83
CA MET A 532 16.33 5.56 -1.00
C MET A 532 16.30 4.45 -2.06
N PRO A 533 15.87 3.22 -1.71
CA PRO A 533 15.72 2.14 -2.68
C PRO A 533 14.78 2.50 -3.85
N GLU A 534 15.21 2.19 -5.06
CA GLU A 534 14.40 2.33 -6.29
C GLU A 534 13.51 1.10 -6.53
N ILE A 535 14.07 -0.07 -6.23
CA ILE A 535 13.44 -1.38 -6.39
C ILE A 535 12.20 -1.53 -5.50
N LEU A 536 11.31 -2.47 -5.87
CA LEU A 536 10.17 -2.86 -5.04
C LEU A 536 10.54 -4.06 -4.16
N PHE A 537 9.99 -4.10 -2.95
CA PHE A 537 10.06 -5.26 -2.06
C PHE A 537 8.70 -5.94 -2.11
N LEU A 538 8.65 -7.13 -2.72
CA LEU A 538 7.40 -7.84 -3.01
C LEU A 538 7.37 -9.18 -2.27
N GLY A 539 6.16 -9.64 -1.94
CA GLY A 539 5.95 -10.87 -1.17
C GLY A 539 5.82 -10.62 0.33
N ASP A 540 5.87 -11.73 1.06
CA ASP A 540 5.59 -11.77 2.50
C ASP A 540 6.81 -11.28 3.27
N TRP A 541 6.84 -9.98 3.54
CA TRP A 541 7.84 -9.32 4.35
C TRP A 541 7.24 -8.97 5.71
N ALA A 542 8.03 -9.08 6.79
CA ALA A 542 7.58 -8.72 8.14
C ALA A 542 7.18 -7.23 8.28
N SER A 543 7.60 -6.37 7.35
CA SER A 543 7.16 -4.97 7.24
C SER A 543 7.28 -4.49 5.80
N GLN A 544 6.49 -3.47 5.41
CA GLN A 544 6.65 -2.77 4.15
C GLN A 544 6.88 -1.26 4.37
N PRO A 545 8.02 -0.71 3.92
CA PRO A 545 9.19 -1.42 3.39
C PRO A 545 9.85 -2.32 4.46
N PRO A 546 10.62 -3.36 4.09
CA PRO A 546 11.22 -4.32 5.03
C PRO A 546 12.45 -3.75 5.78
N TYR A 547 12.53 -2.44 5.88
CA TYR A 547 13.59 -1.72 6.56
C TYR A 547 13.01 -0.51 7.28
N ARG A 548 13.65 -0.10 8.35
CA ARG A 548 13.20 1.03 9.16
C ARG A 548 13.66 2.37 8.57
N SER A 549 12.90 3.42 8.87
CA SER A 549 13.31 4.81 8.62
C SER A 549 14.53 5.14 9.46
N LEU A 550 15.55 5.74 8.83
CA LEU A 550 16.76 6.16 9.54
C LEU A 550 16.51 7.44 10.35
N ARG A 551 15.57 8.28 9.92
CA ARG A 551 15.20 9.52 10.61
C ARG A 551 14.49 9.26 11.94
N GLU A 552 13.63 8.24 11.98
CA GLU A 552 12.89 7.85 13.19
C GLU A 552 13.79 7.15 14.22
N GLN A 553 14.93 6.60 13.80
CA GLN A 553 15.90 5.99 14.72
C GLN A 553 16.84 7.01 15.37
N ALA A 554 16.99 8.19 14.74
CA ALA A 554 17.83 9.27 15.24
C ALA A 554 17.09 10.22 16.20
N SER A 555 15.76 10.09 16.32
CA SER A 555 14.88 10.81 17.25
C SER A 555 14.55 9.95 18.47
#